data_AF-A0A2M8ZAT1-F1
#
_entry.id   AF-A0A2M8ZAT1-F1
#
_cell.length_a   1.000
_cell.length_b   1.000
_cell.length_c   1.000
_cell.angle_alpha   90.00
_cell.angle_beta   90.00
_cell.angle_gamma   90.00
#
_symmetry.space_group_name_H-M   'P 1'
#
loop_
_entity.id
_entity.type
_entity.pdbx_description
1 polymer ?
#
loop_
_entity_poly.entity_id
_entity_poly.type
_entity_poly.pdbx_seq_one_letter_code
_entity_poly.pdbx_strand_id
1 'polypeptide(L)'
;MKCFVIYDETGRIYAAEYGEKPTLPTELNFIQTEIEDGSLITSVDVSDRENPKLLYNAPKESALEKELTEIKESNDKLKAQIAYLSMMSGFDVEEV
;
A
#
# COMPACT_ATOMS: atom_id res chain seq x y z
N MET A 1 -7.91 2.65 1.64
CA MET A 1 -8.05 4.13 1.66
C MET A 1 -9.09 4.54 0.62
N LYS A 2 -9.98 5.49 0.94
CA LYS A 2 -10.93 6.04 -0.06
C LYS A 2 -10.20 6.98 -1.01
N CYS A 3 -10.46 6.80 -2.29
CA CYS A 3 -9.89 7.57 -3.37
C CYS A 3 -11.01 8.12 -4.25
N PHE A 4 -10.85 9.37 -4.65
CA PHE A 4 -11.77 10.10 -5.49
C PHE A 4 -11.04 10.68 -6.69
N VAL A 5 -11.57 10.45 -7.89
CA VAL A 5 -10.91 10.83 -9.15
C VAL A 5 -11.90 11.50 -10.08
N ILE A 6 -11.54 12.70 -10.54
CA ILE A 6 -12.25 13.44 -11.59
C ILE A 6 -11.50 13.19 -12.90
N TYR A 7 -12.23 12.81 -13.95
CA TYR A 7 -11.66 12.47 -15.25
C TYR A 7 -12.50 12.98 -16.43
N ASP A 8 -11.91 13.05 -17.61
CA ASP A 8 -12.59 13.42 -18.85
C ASP A 8 -13.16 12.22 -19.61
N GLU A 9 -13.83 12.47 -20.74
CA GLU A 9 -14.40 11.41 -21.61
C GLU A 9 -13.36 10.46 -22.21
N THR A 10 -12.07 10.81 -22.14
CA THR A 10 -10.94 9.98 -22.60
C THR A 10 -10.31 9.15 -21.49
N GLY A 11 -10.78 9.32 -20.24
CA GLY A 11 -10.21 8.65 -19.07
C GLY A 11 -8.98 9.35 -18.49
N ARG A 12 -8.66 10.56 -18.96
CA ARG A 12 -7.58 11.37 -18.41
C ARG A 12 -8.01 11.99 -17.10
N ILE A 13 -7.13 11.90 -16.10
CA ILE A 13 -7.39 12.40 -14.75
C ILE A 13 -7.12 13.92 -14.69
N TYR A 14 -8.09 14.67 -14.18
CA TYR A 14 -7.93 16.09 -13.84
C TYR A 14 -7.48 16.29 -12.40
N ALA A 15 -8.10 15.56 -11.47
CA ALA A 15 -7.82 15.66 -10.05
C ALA A 15 -8.01 14.30 -9.39
N ALA A 16 -7.19 14.03 -8.38
CA ALA A 16 -7.31 12.87 -7.51
C ALA A 16 -7.17 13.31 -6.06
N GLU A 17 -8.10 12.92 -5.21
CA GLU A 17 -8.11 13.17 -3.78
C GLU A 17 -8.14 11.85 -3.00
N TYR A 18 -7.44 11.84 -1.87
CA TYR A 18 -7.34 10.69 -0.99
C TYR A 18 -7.88 11.07 0.39
N GLY A 19 -8.79 10.28 0.96
CA GLY A 19 -9.36 10.54 2.28
C GLY A 19 -10.84 10.21 2.39
N GLU A 20 -11.42 10.45 3.57
CA GLU A 20 -12.74 9.89 3.92
C GLU A 20 -13.95 10.65 3.34
N LYS A 21 -13.80 11.92 2.97
CA LYS A 21 -14.90 12.80 2.54
C LYS A 21 -14.50 13.80 1.45
N PRO A 22 -14.31 13.35 0.20
CA PRO A 22 -14.18 14.28 -0.91
C PRO A 22 -15.52 14.98 -1.17
N THR A 23 -15.46 16.27 -1.51
CA THR A 23 -16.65 17.00 -1.96
C THR A 23 -16.92 16.59 -3.40
N LEU A 24 -17.99 15.85 -3.64
CA LEU A 24 -18.30 15.35 -4.97
C LEU A 24 -18.82 16.49 -5.85
N PRO A 25 -18.21 16.75 -7.02
CA PRO A 25 -18.74 17.69 -8.00
C PRO A 25 -20.01 17.11 -8.63
N THR A 26 -21.04 17.93 -8.76
CA THR A 26 -22.34 17.50 -9.29
C THR A 26 -22.36 17.38 -10.82
N GLU A 27 -21.48 18.10 -11.52
CA GLU A 27 -21.51 18.26 -12.98
C GLU A 27 -20.33 17.58 -13.71
N LEU A 28 -19.44 16.89 -12.97
CA LEU A 28 -18.24 16.28 -13.53
C LEU A 28 -18.27 14.76 -13.37
N ASN A 29 -17.71 14.05 -14.33
CA ASN A 29 -17.50 12.61 -14.22
C ASN A 29 -16.50 12.33 -13.10
N PHE A 30 -16.94 11.51 -12.14
CA PHE A 30 -16.11 11.10 -11.03
C PHE A 30 -16.23 9.61 -10.72
N ILE A 31 -15.17 9.05 -10.15
CA ILE A 31 -15.16 7.71 -9.55
C ILE A 31 -14.74 7.87 -8.10
N GLN A 32 -15.48 7.21 -7.21
CA GLN A 32 -15.09 7.01 -5.83
C GLN A 32 -14.94 5.51 -5.58
N THR A 33 -13.74 5.09 -5.18
CA THR A 33 -13.44 3.68 -4.89
C THR A 33 -12.47 3.55 -3.73
N GLU A 34 -12.38 2.36 -3.15
CA GLU A 34 -11.35 2.04 -2.18
C GLU A 34 -10.13 1.47 -2.92
N ILE A 35 -8.97 2.02 -2.60
CA ILE A 35 -7.66 1.54 -3.09
C ILE A 35 -6.76 1.20 -1.91
N GLU A 36 -5.77 0.35 -2.15
CA GLU A 36 -4.72 0.07 -1.16
C GLU A 36 -3.91 1.33 -0.86
N ASP A 37 -3.48 1.46 0.40
CA ASP A 37 -2.66 2.60 0.79
C ASP A 37 -1.32 2.60 0.03
N GLY A 38 -0.86 3.78 -0.38
CA GLY A 38 0.32 3.92 -1.26
C GLY A 38 0.11 3.54 -2.73
N SER A 39 -1.11 3.18 -3.17
CA SER A 39 -1.40 2.93 -4.58
C SER A 39 -1.28 4.20 -5.42
N LEU A 40 -0.66 4.07 -6.61
CA LEU A 40 -0.52 5.17 -7.55
C LEU A 40 -1.55 5.07 -8.67
N ILE A 41 -2.44 6.05 -8.74
CA ILE A 41 -3.46 6.13 -9.78
C ILE A 41 -2.80 6.51 -11.10
N THR A 42 -3.16 5.81 -12.17
CA THR A 42 -2.57 6.00 -13.50
C THR A 42 -3.56 6.61 -14.48
N SER A 43 -4.76 6.04 -14.60
CA SER A 43 -5.81 6.51 -15.51
C SER A 43 -7.16 5.92 -15.16
N VAL A 44 -8.22 6.35 -15.86
CA VAL A 44 -9.53 5.72 -15.82
C VAL A 44 -9.77 5.00 -17.14
N ASP A 45 -10.13 3.72 -17.08
CA ASP A 45 -10.60 2.97 -18.24
C ASP A 45 -12.07 3.34 -18.50
N VAL A 46 -12.31 4.03 -19.60
CA VAL A 46 -13.62 4.49 -20.07
C VAL A 46 -14.13 3.67 -21.25
N SER A 47 -13.54 2.49 -21.51
CA SER A 47 -13.99 1.57 -22.58
C SER A 47 -15.45 1.16 -22.39
N ASP A 48 -15.88 1.03 -21.14
CA ASP A 48 -17.29 0.92 -20.74
C ASP A 48 -17.71 2.20 -20.02
N ARG A 49 -18.50 3.04 -20.69
CA ARG A 49 -18.94 4.35 -20.16
C ARG A 49 -19.93 4.24 -19.01
N GLU A 50 -20.67 3.13 -18.92
CA GLU A 50 -21.63 2.90 -17.85
C GLU A 50 -20.93 2.38 -16.58
N ASN A 51 -19.75 1.77 -16.72
CA ASN A 51 -18.96 1.25 -15.61
C ASN A 51 -17.45 1.52 -15.78
N PRO A 52 -17.04 2.79 -15.68
CA PRO A 52 -15.65 3.17 -15.84
C PRO A 52 -14.81 2.66 -14.66
N LYS A 53 -13.60 2.16 -14.95
CA LYS A 53 -12.75 1.48 -13.96
C LYS A 53 -11.50 2.28 -13.66
N LEU A 54 -11.15 2.40 -12.39
CA LEU A 54 -9.91 3.05 -11.99
C LEU A 54 -8.72 2.11 -12.22
N LEU A 55 -7.73 2.57 -12.97
CA LEU A 55 -6.45 1.88 -13.14
C LEU A 55 -5.40 2.50 -12.22
N TYR A 56 -4.86 1.67 -11.34
CA TYR A 56 -3.82 2.06 -10.39
C TYR A 56 -2.79 0.95 -10.25
N ASN A 57 -1.56 1.35 -9.96
CA ASN A 57 -0.50 0.42 -9.60
C ASN A 57 -0.59 0.17 -8.09
N ALA A 58 -0.44 -1.10 -7.72
CA ALA A 58 -0.24 -1.49 -6.33
C ALA A 58 0.92 -0.69 -5.71
N PRO A 59 0.87 -0.41 -4.39
CA PRO A 59 1.97 0.23 -3.70
C PRO A 59 3.26 -0.53 -4.01
N LYS A 60 4.29 0.20 -4.42
CA LYS A 60 5.64 -0.38 -4.45
C LYS A 60 6.05 -0.62 -3.01
N GLU A 61 6.54 -1.82 -2.72
CA GLU A 61 7.19 -2.11 -1.45
C GLU A 61 8.20 -1.00 -1.15
N SER A 62 7.97 -0.29 -0.05
CA SER A 62 8.82 0.83 0.31
C SER A 62 10.20 0.30 0.67
N ALA A 63 11.25 1.08 0.40
CA ALA A 63 12.61 0.72 0.81
C ALA A 63 12.68 0.43 2.34
N LEU A 64 11.83 1.12 3.12
CA LEU A 64 11.67 0.94 4.56
C LEU A 64 11.05 -0.42 4.93
N GLU A 65 10.04 -0.90 4.21
CA GLU A 65 9.45 -2.23 4.43
C GLU A 65 10.44 -3.34 4.11
N LYS A 66 11.24 -3.15 3.06
CA LYS A 66 12.32 -4.06 2.71
C LYS A 66 13.38 -4.11 3.80
N GLU A 67 13.87 -2.95 4.26
CA GLU A 67 14.84 -2.87 5.36
C GLU A 67 14.27 -3.47 6.66
N LEU A 68 12.99 -3.24 6.96
CA LEU A 68 12.33 -3.83 8.13
C LEU A 68 12.29 -5.36 8.05
N THR A 69 12.04 -5.91 6.86
CA THR A 69 12.02 -7.35 6.63
C THR A 69 13.42 -7.96 6.80
N GLU A 70 14.44 -7.32 6.23
CA GLU A 70 15.84 -7.75 6.39
C GLU A 70 16.29 -7.70 7.86
N ILE A 71 15.90 -6.65 8.61
CA ILE A 71 16.19 -6.54 10.04
C ILE A 71 15.48 -7.63 10.83
N LYS A 72 14.21 -7.95 10.53
CA LYS A 72 13.45 -9.03 11.19
C LYS A 72 14.12 -10.38 10.96
N GLU A 73 14.48 -10.70 9.71
CA GLU A 73 15.17 -11.94 9.39
C GLU A 73 16.54 -12.04 10.10
N SER A 74 17.27 -10.93 10.17
CA SER A 74 18.54 -10.90 10.90
C SER A 74 18.34 -11.12 12.41
N ASN A 75 17.27 -10.55 12.99
CA ASN A 75 16.94 -10.72 14.39
C ASN A 75 16.55 -12.18 14.70
N ASP A 76 15.74 -12.81 13.85
CA ASP A 76 15.36 -14.21 14.00
C ASP A 76 16.58 -15.14 13.93
N LYS A 77 17.53 -14.86 13.03
CA LYS A 77 18.81 -15.59 12.96
C LYS A 77 19.64 -15.41 14.23
N LEU A 78 19.71 -14.20 14.78
CA LEU A 78 20.41 -13.92 16.03
C LEU A 78 19.76 -14.64 17.20
N LYS A 79 18.42 -14.62 17.31
CA LYS A 79 17.68 -15.37 18.32
C LYS A 79 17.96 -16.87 18.25
N ALA A 80 17.99 -17.45 17.04
CA ALA A 80 18.33 -18.85 16.86
C ALA A 80 19.77 -19.17 17.29
N GLN A 81 20.73 -18.29 16.99
CA GLN A 81 22.12 -18.44 17.45
C GLN A 81 22.25 -18.34 18.98
N ILE A 82 21.56 -17.37 19.59
CA ILE A 82 21.51 -17.22 21.04
C ILE A 82 20.92 -18.47 21.66
N ALA A 83 19.77 -18.96 21.19
CA ALA A 83 19.15 -20.18 21.69
C ALA A 83 20.08 -21.39 21.59
N TYR A 84 20.78 -21.54 20.46
CA TYR A 84 21.78 -22.58 20.27
C TYR A 84 22.95 -22.48 21.27
N LEU A 85 23.46 -21.26 21.50
CA LEU A 85 24.52 -20.98 22.48
C LEU A 85 24.07 -21.23 23.92
N SER A 86 22.84 -20.86 24.29
CA SER A 86 22.25 -21.14 25.61
C SER A 86 22.15 -22.66 25.84
N MET A 87 21.67 -23.40 24.84
CA MET A 87 21.59 -24.87 24.89
C MET A 87 22.97 -25.54 25.01
N MET A 88 24.01 -24.97 24.38
CA MET A 88 25.38 -25.50 24.44
C MET A 88 26.15 -25.11 25.71
N SER A 89 25.85 -23.96 26.31
CA SER A 89 26.59 -23.41 27.45
C SER A 89 25.97 -23.71 28.81
N GLY A 90 24.71 -24.15 28.85
CA GLY A 90 23.98 -24.43 30.10
C GLY A 90 23.62 -23.18 30.90
N PHE A 91 23.72 -21.98 30.30
CA PHE A 91 23.26 -20.72 30.87
C PHE A 91 22.01 -20.24 30.14
N ASP A 92 20.96 -19.92 30.90
CA ASP A 92 19.77 -19.26 30.37
C ASP A 92 20.10 -17.79 30.05
N VAL A 93 19.82 -17.38 28.81
CA VAL A 93 19.93 -15.99 28.40
C VAL A 93 18.55 -15.37 28.65
N GLU A 94 18.47 -14.46 29.63
CA GLU A 94 17.24 -13.69 29.86
C GLU A 94 16.91 -12.84 28.63
N GLU A 95 15.69 -12.97 28.10
CA GLU A 95 15.15 -12.06 27.10
C GLU A 95 14.95 -10.67 27.74
N VAL A 96 15.47 -9.63 27.10
CA VAL A 96 15.26 -8.21 27.45
C VAL A 96 14.30 -7.57 26.47
#